data_AF-A0A7S3GND7-F1
#
_entry.id   AF-A0A7S3GND7-F1
#
_cell.length_a   1.000
_cell.length_b   1.000
_cell.length_c   1.000
_cell.angle_alpha   90.00
_cell.angle_beta   90.00
_cell.angle_gamma   90.00
#
_symmetry.space_group_name_H-M   'P 1'
#
loop_
_entity.id
_entity.type
_entity.pdbx_description
1 polymer ?
#
loop_
_entity_poly.entity_id
_entity_poly.type
_entity_poly.pdbx_seq_one_letter_code
_entity_poly.pdbx_strand_id
1 'polypeptide(L)'
;ETVPIPSCMRVAPFTLYPTEFTLLKGESVEVTIEFVPLSIRAYQETFYMTCDNGQVRTFTLRGQSKQLDVVISELNSVDFDSSDTSLYQDIYFAPCSVGSDHVQQLQVVNDTGLPVEYEWVWLDLKASNLHMQGQRLIYEREKIEHQRHSRELENELNGVEHIPPENDRDLLKSLHVSLEGTGERGTTAEAVQNRAVG
;
A
#
# COMPACT_ATOMS: atom_id res chain seq x y z
N GLU A 1 -27.07 -31.99 -12.12
CA GLU A 1 -27.36 -31.09 -13.25
C GLU A 1 -26.17 -30.17 -13.44
N THR A 2 -25.61 -30.12 -14.64
CA THR A 2 -24.50 -29.20 -14.97
C THR A 2 -25.11 -27.86 -15.36
N VAL A 3 -24.85 -26.82 -14.57
CA VAL A 3 -25.23 -25.45 -14.94
C VAL A 3 -24.52 -25.11 -16.26
N PRO A 4 -25.23 -24.75 -17.34
CA PRO A 4 -24.59 -24.40 -18.59
C PRO A 4 -23.72 -23.16 -18.37
N ILE A 5 -22.46 -23.23 -18.80
CA ILE A 5 -21.56 -22.08 -18.76
C ILE A 5 -22.16 -21.02 -19.69
N PRO A 6 -22.46 -19.80 -19.19
CA PRO A 6 -23.00 -18.73 -20.02
C PRO A 6 -22.08 -18.48 -21.22
N SER A 7 -22.68 -18.33 -22.40
CA SER A 7 -21.95 -17.89 -23.58
C SER A 7 -21.29 -16.53 -23.30
N CYS A 8 -20.00 -16.43 -23.63
CA CYS A 8 -19.21 -15.22 -23.42
C CYS A 8 -18.55 -14.76 -24.71
N MET A 9 -18.46 -13.43 -24.87
CA MET A 9 -17.75 -12.78 -25.96
C MET A 9 -16.45 -12.23 -25.40
N ARG A 10 -15.33 -12.61 -26.01
CA ARG A 10 -13.98 -12.20 -25.57
C ARG A 10 -13.38 -11.26 -26.60
N VAL A 11 -13.17 -10.01 -26.20
CA VAL A 11 -12.48 -8.98 -26.97
C VAL A 11 -11.41 -8.39 -26.06
N ALA A 12 -10.25 -9.04 -26.00
CA ALA A 12 -9.22 -8.74 -25.02
C ALA A 12 -8.89 -7.24 -24.98
N PRO A 13 -8.89 -6.59 -23.80
CA PRO A 13 -8.90 -7.17 -22.44
C PRO A 13 -10.28 -7.37 -21.81
N PHE A 14 -11.36 -7.25 -22.59
CA PHE A 14 -12.74 -7.35 -22.11
C PHE A 14 -13.34 -8.74 -22.35
N THR A 15 -14.14 -9.20 -21.40
CA THR A 15 -15.01 -10.38 -21.54
C THR A 15 -16.44 -9.98 -21.18
N LEU A 16 -17.42 -10.33 -22.00
CA LEU A 16 -18.82 -9.98 -21.79
C LEU A 16 -19.71 -11.23 -21.71
N TYR A 17 -20.66 -11.27 -20.78
CA TYR A 17 -21.67 -12.34 -20.69
C TYR A 17 -22.91 -11.89 -19.87
N PRO A 18 -24.10 -12.46 -20.15
CA PRO A 18 -24.39 -13.39 -21.25
C PRO A 18 -24.39 -12.67 -22.61
N THR A 19 -24.01 -13.37 -23.68
CA THR A 19 -24.06 -12.81 -25.04
C THR A 19 -25.40 -13.01 -25.72
N GLU A 20 -26.27 -13.84 -25.15
CA GLU A 20 -27.59 -14.18 -25.67
C GLU A 20 -28.58 -14.26 -24.51
N PHE A 21 -29.75 -13.64 -24.69
CA PHE A 21 -30.83 -13.61 -23.70
C PHE A 21 -32.14 -13.22 -24.39
N THR A 22 -33.25 -13.61 -23.78
CA THR A 22 -34.60 -13.25 -24.21
C THR A 22 -35.27 -12.45 -23.10
N LEU A 23 -35.90 -11.33 -23.45
CA LEU A 23 -36.63 -10.49 -22.50
C LEU A 23 -38.10 -10.39 -22.92
N LEU A 24 -39.00 -10.60 -21.98
CA LEU A 24 -40.41 -10.26 -22.10
C LEU A 24 -40.65 -8.78 -21.80
N LYS A 25 -41.88 -8.34 -22.02
CA LYS A 25 -42.27 -6.94 -21.75
C LYS A 25 -42.08 -6.60 -20.27
N GLY A 26 -41.21 -5.64 -20.00
CA GLY A 26 -40.92 -5.16 -18.65
C GLY A 26 -39.77 -5.89 -17.95
N GLU A 27 -39.16 -6.87 -18.59
CA GLU A 27 -37.98 -7.56 -18.06
C GLU A 27 -36.68 -6.81 -18.38
N SER A 28 -35.65 -7.10 -17.59
CA SER A 28 -34.29 -6.60 -17.75
C SER A 28 -33.29 -7.72 -17.52
N VAL A 29 -32.12 -7.61 -18.14
CA VAL A 29 -30.98 -8.50 -17.90
C VAL A 29 -29.78 -7.67 -17.48
N GLU A 30 -28.97 -8.23 -16.59
CA GLU A 30 -27.65 -7.69 -16.25
C GLU A 30 -26.60 -8.33 -17.16
N VAL A 31 -25.81 -7.49 -17.85
CA VAL A 31 -24.68 -7.93 -18.66
C VAL A 31 -23.41 -7.64 -17.88
N THR A 32 -22.66 -8.68 -17.53
CA THR A 32 -21.38 -8.57 -16.85
C THR A 32 -20.27 -8.30 -17.88
N ILE A 33 -19.38 -7.36 -17.54
CA ILE A 33 -18.21 -7.01 -18.34
C ILE A 33 -16.98 -7.11 -17.43
N GLU A 34 -16.14 -8.09 -17.70
CA GLU A 34 -14.85 -8.24 -17.03
C GLU A 34 -13.77 -7.50 -17.81
N PHE A 35 -12.86 -6.83 -17.10
CA PHE A 35 -11.72 -6.11 -17.67
C PHE A 35 -10.42 -6.61 -17.03
N VAL A 36 -9.59 -7.30 -17.81
CA VAL A 36 -8.32 -7.89 -17.34
C VAL A 36 -7.17 -7.38 -18.24
N PRO A 37 -6.66 -6.17 -17.99
CA PRO A 37 -5.58 -5.60 -18.77
C PRO A 37 -4.25 -6.29 -18.45
N LEU A 38 -3.50 -6.68 -19.49
CA LEU A 38 -2.16 -7.28 -19.36
C LEU A 38 -1.04 -6.25 -19.58
N SER A 39 -1.37 -4.98 -19.79
CA SER A 39 -0.39 -3.91 -20.04
C SER A 39 -0.91 -2.56 -19.54
N ILE A 40 0.01 -1.70 -19.13
CA ILE A 40 -0.29 -0.34 -18.65
C ILE A 40 -0.58 0.56 -19.86
N ARG A 41 -1.86 0.81 -20.14
CA ARG A 41 -2.34 1.72 -21.19
C ARG A 41 -3.85 1.96 -21.08
N ALA A 42 -4.36 2.83 -21.95
CA ALA A 42 -5.78 2.92 -22.26
C ALA A 42 -6.20 1.85 -23.28
N TYR A 43 -7.40 1.31 -23.08
CA TYR A 43 -8.05 0.32 -23.94
C TYR A 43 -9.38 0.87 -24.42
N GLN A 44 -9.69 0.65 -25.69
CA GLN A 44 -10.98 0.97 -26.27
C GLN A 44 -11.39 -0.11 -27.25
N GLU A 45 -12.55 -0.71 -27.03
CA GLU A 45 -13.11 -1.72 -27.93
C GLU A 45 -14.56 -1.39 -28.23
N THR A 46 -15.03 -1.79 -29.42
CA THR A 46 -16.41 -1.56 -29.84
C THR A 46 -17.09 -2.90 -30.06
N PHE A 47 -18.30 -3.06 -29.52
CA PHE A 47 -19.12 -4.23 -29.77
C PHE A 47 -20.53 -3.83 -30.21
N TYR A 48 -21.21 -4.78 -30.82
CA TYR A 48 -22.51 -4.59 -31.43
C TYR A 48 -23.50 -5.56 -30.81
N MET A 49 -24.66 -5.05 -30.40
CA MET A 49 -25.81 -5.85 -30.00
C MET A 49 -26.81 -5.85 -31.16
N THR A 50 -27.18 -7.03 -31.62
CA THR A 50 -28.20 -7.23 -32.65
C THR A 50 -29.49 -7.71 -32.01
N CYS A 51 -30.62 -7.13 -32.41
CA CYS A 51 -31.94 -7.59 -32.02
C CYS A 51 -32.64 -8.25 -33.21
N ASP A 52 -33.53 -9.21 -32.96
CA ASP A 52 -34.28 -9.93 -34.00
C ASP A 52 -35.17 -9.01 -34.86
N ASN A 53 -35.51 -7.84 -34.36
CA ASN A 53 -36.23 -6.80 -35.10
C ASN A 53 -35.33 -6.02 -36.09
N GLY A 54 -34.08 -6.46 -36.30
CA GLY A 54 -33.12 -5.86 -37.24
C GLY A 54 -32.40 -4.62 -36.69
N GLN A 55 -32.64 -4.21 -35.44
CA GLN A 55 -31.88 -3.12 -34.84
C GLN A 55 -30.48 -3.57 -34.45
N VAL A 56 -29.50 -2.70 -34.72
CA VAL A 56 -28.12 -2.86 -34.24
C VAL A 56 -27.79 -1.69 -33.33
N ARG A 57 -27.32 -1.99 -32.11
CA ARG A 57 -26.83 -1.01 -31.15
C ARG A 57 -25.32 -1.15 -31.02
N THR A 58 -24.63 -0.01 -31.06
CA THR A 58 -23.17 0.04 -30.94
C THR A 58 -22.82 0.53 -29.55
N PHE A 59 -21.88 -0.16 -28.91
CA PHE A 59 -21.37 0.18 -27.59
C PHE A 59 -19.85 0.27 -27.62
N THR A 60 -19.30 1.21 -26.85
CA THR A 60 -17.85 1.38 -26.72
C THR A 60 -17.44 1.07 -25.29
N LEU A 61 -16.54 0.11 -25.14
CA LEU A 61 -15.87 -0.20 -23.87
C LEU A 61 -14.61 0.64 -23.76
N ARG A 62 -14.39 1.22 -22.57
CA ARG A 62 -13.18 1.95 -22.25
C ARG A 62 -12.66 1.49 -20.90
N GLY A 63 -11.39 1.15 -20.86
CA GLY A 63 -10.69 0.76 -19.64
C GLY A 63 -9.31 1.39 -19.62
N GLN A 64 -8.79 1.69 -18.44
CA GLN A 64 -7.42 2.18 -18.28
C GLN A 64 -6.71 1.32 -17.23
N SER A 65 -5.50 0.91 -17.57
CA SER A 65 -4.55 0.31 -16.63
C SER A 65 -3.47 1.34 -16.32
N LYS A 66 -3.09 1.43 -15.05
CA LYS A 66 -2.03 2.28 -14.53
C LYS A 66 -1.08 1.47 -13.65
N GLN A 67 0.16 1.91 -13.57
CA GLN A 67 1.10 1.43 -12.57
C GLN A 67 0.71 2.00 -11.21
N LEU A 68 0.86 1.19 -10.16
CA LEU A 68 0.70 1.62 -8.79
C LEU A 68 2.06 2.01 -8.23
N ASP A 69 2.32 3.31 -8.13
CA ASP A 69 3.56 3.83 -7.56
C ASP A 69 3.27 4.66 -6.30
N VAL A 70 4.23 4.65 -5.37
CA VAL A 70 4.21 5.53 -4.20
C VAL A 70 5.17 6.67 -4.51
N VAL A 71 4.65 7.90 -4.51
CA VAL A 71 5.47 9.08 -4.77
C VAL A 71 5.53 9.92 -3.50
N ILE A 72 6.75 10.09 -2.99
CA ILE A 72 7.05 11.17 -2.06
C ILE A 72 7.16 12.43 -2.92
N SER A 73 6.30 13.40 -2.64
CA SER A 73 6.20 14.63 -3.44
C SER A 73 6.93 15.81 -2.81
N GLU A 74 6.97 15.88 -1.48
CA GLU A 74 7.57 17.00 -0.76
C GLU A 74 8.25 16.52 0.52
N LEU A 75 9.37 17.16 0.86
CA LEU A 75 10.02 17.09 2.17
C LEU A 75 10.20 18.51 2.70
N ASN A 76 9.56 18.82 3.83
CA ASN A 76 9.54 20.16 4.45
C ASN A 76 9.18 21.30 3.48
N SER A 77 8.13 21.08 2.66
CA SER A 77 7.66 22.02 1.64
C SER A 77 8.67 22.30 0.51
N VAL A 78 9.63 21.40 0.31
CA VAL A 78 10.52 21.39 -0.84
C VAL A 78 10.15 20.18 -1.70
N ASP A 79 9.95 20.41 -3.00
CA ASP A 79 9.66 19.35 -3.97
C ASP A 79 10.74 18.25 -3.87
N PHE A 80 10.29 17.02 -3.69
CA PHE A 80 11.14 15.84 -3.63
C PHE A 80 11.15 15.14 -4.99
N ASP A 81 12.33 15.07 -5.61
CA ASP A 81 12.54 14.30 -6.83
C ASP A 81 13.33 13.03 -6.51
N SER A 82 12.65 11.88 -6.56
CA SER A 82 13.27 10.58 -6.30
C SER A 82 14.28 10.17 -7.38
N SER A 83 14.26 10.82 -8.56
CA SER A 83 15.23 10.60 -9.62
C SER A 83 16.50 11.42 -9.44
N ASP A 84 16.45 12.48 -8.64
CA ASP A 84 17.61 13.30 -8.32
C ASP A 84 18.42 12.67 -7.18
N THR A 85 19.39 11.84 -7.56
CA THR A 85 20.36 11.25 -6.61
C THR A 85 21.23 12.27 -5.87
N SER A 86 21.19 13.56 -6.22
CA SER A 86 21.89 14.63 -5.51
C SER A 86 21.09 15.24 -4.36
N LEU A 87 19.75 15.04 -4.34
CA LEU A 87 18.91 15.41 -3.21
C LEU A 87 19.06 14.38 -2.08
N TYR A 88 19.44 14.87 -0.91
CA TYR A 88 19.66 14.08 0.29
C TYR A 88 18.43 13.23 0.62
N GLN A 89 18.61 11.90 0.61
CA GLN A 89 17.58 10.93 1.01
C GLN A 89 17.41 10.85 2.53
N ASP A 90 18.30 11.52 3.27
CA ASP A 90 18.33 11.51 4.73
C ASP A 90 17.52 12.69 5.29
N ILE A 91 16.60 12.38 6.21
CA ILE A 91 15.89 13.39 7.00
C ILE A 91 16.79 13.78 8.18
N TYR A 92 17.36 14.99 8.14
CA TYR A 92 18.26 15.47 9.17
C TYR A 92 17.55 16.30 10.23
N PHE A 93 17.81 15.99 11.50
CA PHE A 93 17.42 16.81 12.64
C PHE A 93 18.64 17.56 13.18
N ALA A 94 18.53 18.88 13.30
CA ALA A 94 19.58 19.68 13.92
C ALA A 94 19.74 19.31 15.41
N PRO A 95 20.95 19.46 15.99
CA PRO A 95 21.15 19.26 17.42
C PRO A 95 20.18 20.13 18.24
N CYS A 96 19.54 19.52 19.23
CA CYS A 96 18.52 20.18 20.05
C CYS A 96 18.74 19.93 21.54
N SER A 97 18.06 20.72 22.37
CA SER A 97 18.15 20.58 23.82
C SER A 97 17.33 19.38 24.29
N VAL A 98 17.70 18.78 25.42
CA VAL A 98 16.92 17.68 25.99
C VAL A 98 15.51 18.17 26.31
N GLY A 99 14.50 17.46 25.81
CA GLY A 99 13.09 17.79 26.01
C GLY A 99 12.50 18.82 25.04
N SER A 100 13.25 19.24 24.01
CA SER A 100 12.67 20.02 22.91
C SER A 100 12.13 19.13 21.80
N ASP A 101 11.03 19.56 21.19
CA ASP A 101 10.41 18.87 20.06
C ASP A 101 10.88 19.48 18.73
N HIS A 102 11.19 18.61 17.78
CA HIS A 102 11.49 18.99 16.40
C HIS A 102 10.62 18.15 15.46
N VAL A 103 10.13 18.78 14.40
CA VAL A 103 9.23 18.15 13.43
C VAL A 103 9.83 18.29 12.04
N GLN A 104 9.77 17.20 11.29
CA GLN A 104 10.05 17.13 9.86
C GLN A 104 8.77 16.63 9.19
N GLN A 105 8.45 17.15 8.01
CA GLN A 105 7.21 16.82 7.31
C GLN A 105 7.51 16.16 5.96
N LEU A 106 6.88 15.02 5.72
CA LEU A 106 6.96 14.26 4.48
C LEU A 106 5.56 14.19 3.86
N GLN A 107 5.45 14.50 2.57
CA GLN A 107 4.19 14.40 1.84
C GLN A 107 4.22 13.22 0.88
N VAL A 108 3.33 12.25 1.12
CA VAL A 108 3.08 11.11 0.23
C VAL A 108 1.83 11.39 -0.60
N VAL A 109 1.93 11.20 -1.91
CA VAL A 109 0.82 11.41 -2.84
C VAL A 109 0.49 10.09 -3.54
N ASN A 110 -0.80 9.78 -3.58
CA ASN A 110 -1.36 8.72 -4.40
C ASN A 110 -1.89 9.33 -5.71
N ASP A 111 -1.19 9.09 -6.82
CA ASP A 111 -1.56 9.59 -8.16
C ASP A 111 -2.23 8.53 -9.05
N THR A 112 -2.49 7.35 -8.49
CA THR A 112 -2.83 6.14 -9.24
C THR A 112 -4.29 6.14 -9.71
N GLY A 113 -5.11 7.08 -9.23
CA GLY A 113 -6.54 7.19 -9.52
C GLY A 113 -7.39 6.13 -8.84
N LEU A 114 -6.79 5.28 -8.01
CA LEU A 114 -7.44 4.29 -7.15
C LEU A 114 -7.18 4.65 -5.69
N PRO A 115 -8.09 4.34 -4.76
CA PRO A 115 -7.77 4.34 -3.33
C PRO A 115 -6.68 3.30 -3.06
N VAL A 116 -5.63 3.70 -2.33
CA VAL A 116 -4.48 2.85 -2.02
C VAL A 116 -4.18 3.00 -0.54
N GLU A 117 -3.98 1.87 0.13
CA GLU A 117 -3.55 1.83 1.51
C GLU A 117 -2.02 1.71 1.54
N TYR A 118 -1.40 2.54 2.37
CA TYR A 118 0.05 2.52 2.58
C TYR A 118 0.35 2.17 4.03
N GLU A 119 1.43 1.43 4.22
CA GLU A 119 1.88 1.05 5.54
C GLU A 119 3.39 1.25 5.67
N TRP A 120 3.80 1.79 6.82
CA TRP A 120 5.21 1.98 7.16
C TRP A 120 5.73 0.77 7.95
N VAL A 121 6.89 0.27 7.51
CA VAL A 121 7.65 -0.77 8.22
C VAL A 121 9.08 -0.31 8.45
N TRP A 122 9.60 -0.60 9.63
CA TRP A 122 11.01 -0.40 9.93
C TRP A 122 11.80 -1.64 9.46
N LEU A 123 12.80 -1.43 8.62
CA LEU A 123 13.61 -2.50 8.03
C LEU A 123 15.09 -2.27 8.29
N ASP A 124 15.82 -3.37 8.54
CA ASP A 124 17.28 -3.35 8.46
C ASP A 124 17.69 -3.36 6.98
N LEU A 125 18.31 -2.26 6.53
CA LEU A 125 18.76 -2.09 5.15
C LEU A 125 19.81 -3.13 4.72
N LYS A 126 20.43 -3.87 5.67
CA LYS A 126 21.34 -5.00 5.37
C LYS A 126 20.59 -6.23 4.86
N ALA A 127 19.27 -6.24 4.93
CA ALA A 127 18.42 -7.28 4.39
C ALA A 127 18.59 -7.44 2.87
N SER A 128 18.72 -8.68 2.40
CA SER A 128 18.83 -8.98 0.96
C SER A 128 17.53 -8.75 0.17
N ASN A 129 16.37 -8.76 0.84
CA ASN A 129 15.08 -8.55 0.20
C ASN A 129 14.15 -7.75 1.13
N LEU A 130 14.22 -6.43 1.01
CA LEU A 130 13.43 -5.50 1.81
C LEU A 130 11.93 -5.71 1.64
N HIS A 131 11.47 -6.02 0.43
CA HIS A 131 10.05 -6.28 0.16
C HIS A 131 9.54 -7.47 0.95
N MET A 132 10.22 -8.62 0.85
CA MET A 132 9.81 -9.84 1.55
C MET A 132 9.85 -9.66 3.07
N GLN A 133 10.87 -8.97 3.60
CA GLN A 133 10.94 -8.67 5.03
C GLN A 133 9.83 -7.73 5.48
N GLY A 134 9.56 -6.67 4.70
CA GLY A 134 8.43 -5.77 4.95
C GLY A 134 7.12 -6.52 5.03
N GLN A 135 6.79 -7.31 4.00
CA GLN A 135 5.57 -8.12 3.97
C GLN A 135 5.46 -9.08 5.16
N ARG A 136 6.56 -9.70 5.57
CA ARG A 136 6.57 -10.56 6.76
C ARG A 136 6.22 -9.81 8.03
N LEU A 137 6.80 -8.62 8.24
CA LEU A 137 6.53 -7.81 9.44
C LEU A 137 5.08 -7.34 9.51
N ILE A 138 4.51 -6.93 8.37
CA ILE A 138 3.09 -6.56 8.26
C ILE A 138 2.22 -7.75 8.70
N TYR A 139 2.43 -8.91 8.07
CA TYR A 139 1.67 -10.12 8.37
C TYR A 139 1.77 -10.55 9.85
N GLU A 140 2.96 -10.50 10.43
CA GLU A 140 3.16 -10.85 11.84
C GLU A 140 2.41 -9.87 12.77
N ARG A 141 2.42 -8.57 12.49
CA ARG A 141 1.67 -7.58 13.26
C ARG A 141 0.16 -7.82 13.16
N GLU A 142 -0.37 -7.95 11.95
CA GLU A 142 -1.79 -8.21 11.71
C GLU A 142 -2.27 -9.48 12.43
N LYS A 143 -1.44 -10.53 12.41
CA LYS A 143 -1.74 -11.77 13.13
C LYS A 143 -1.84 -11.55 14.64
N ILE A 144 -0.94 -10.76 15.22
CA ILE A 144 -0.97 -10.42 16.65
C ILE A 144 -2.21 -9.59 16.99
N GLU A 145 -2.53 -8.59 16.17
CA GLU A 145 -3.72 -7.74 16.34
C GLU A 145 -5.00 -8.56 16.25
N HIS A 146 -5.10 -9.48 15.29
CA HIS A 146 -6.26 -10.36 15.14
C HIS A 146 -6.44 -11.30 16.34
N GLN A 147 -5.33 -11.85 16.86
CA GLN A 147 -5.36 -12.67 18.08
C GLN A 147 -5.79 -11.86 19.30
N ARG A 148 -5.30 -10.62 19.42
CA ARG A 148 -5.68 -9.71 20.50
C ARG A 148 -7.17 -9.37 20.43
N HIS A 149 -7.66 -8.99 19.26
CA HIS A 149 -9.07 -8.67 19.06
C HIS A 149 -9.99 -9.87 19.37
N SER A 150 -9.59 -11.07 18.95
CA SER A 150 -10.33 -12.30 19.25
C SER A 150 -10.40 -12.57 20.77
N ARG A 151 -9.29 -12.35 21.49
CA ARG A 151 -9.24 -12.48 22.96
C ARG A 151 -10.07 -11.42 23.67
N GLU A 152 -10.08 -10.18 23.18
CA GLU A 152 -10.90 -9.09 23.72
C GLU A 152 -12.39 -9.46 23.61
N LEU A 153 -12.84 -9.95 22.46
CA LEU A 153 -14.21 -10.45 22.26
C LEU A 153 -14.56 -11.63 23.19
N GLU A 154 -13.64 -12.60 23.36
CA GLU A 154 -13.84 -13.71 24.29
C GLU A 154 -13.93 -13.23 25.75
N ASN A 155 -13.12 -12.25 26.15
CA ASN A 155 -13.14 -11.68 27.49
C ASN A 155 -14.44 -10.91 27.76
N GLU A 156 -14.93 -10.13 26.79
CA GLU A 156 -16.22 -9.44 26.86
C GLU A 156 -17.37 -10.44 27.01
N LEU A 157 -17.35 -11.53 26.23
CA LEU A 157 -18.37 -12.59 26.30
C LEU A 157 -18.37 -13.32 27.66
N ASN A 158 -17.19 -13.46 28.26
CA ASN A 158 -16.99 -14.12 29.54
C ASN A 158 -17.11 -13.17 30.76
N GLY A 159 -17.37 -11.88 30.55
CA GLY A 159 -17.52 -10.89 31.61
C GLY A 159 -16.24 -10.61 32.41
N VAL A 160 -15.07 -10.81 31.81
CA VAL A 160 -13.77 -10.53 32.43
C VAL A 160 -13.45 -9.04 32.26
N GLU A 161 -13.27 -8.30 33.36
CA GLU A 161 -12.89 -6.88 33.31
C GLU A 161 -11.57 -6.68 32.56
N HIS A 162 -11.55 -5.69 31.66
CA HIS A 162 -10.43 -5.38 30.79
C HIS A 162 -9.28 -4.76 31.60
N ILE A 163 -8.29 -5.56 32.00
CA ILE A 163 -7.02 -5.06 32.53
C ILE A 163 -6.16 -4.65 31.31
N PRO A 164 -5.74 -3.38 31.18
CA PRO A 164 -4.85 -2.97 30.09
C PRO A 164 -3.56 -3.81 30.14
N PRO A 165 -3.08 -4.34 29.00
CA PRO A 165 -1.85 -5.10 29.00
C PRO A 165 -0.68 -4.20 29.43
N GLU A 166 0.13 -4.67 30.38
CA GLU A 166 1.30 -4.01 30.97
C GLU A 166 2.50 -3.93 29.98
N ASN A 167 2.22 -3.80 28.68
CA ASN A 167 3.13 -4.15 27.59
C ASN A 167 3.67 -2.98 26.76
N ASP A 168 3.58 -1.74 27.28
CA ASP A 168 4.37 -0.61 26.76
C ASP A 168 5.88 -0.88 26.81
N ARG A 169 6.33 -1.87 27.60
CA ARG A 169 7.73 -2.31 27.65
C ARG A 169 8.20 -2.95 26.35
N ASP A 170 7.34 -3.60 25.56
CA ASP A 170 7.79 -4.27 24.33
C ASP A 170 7.92 -3.29 23.15
N LEU A 171 7.08 -2.24 23.09
CA LEU A 171 7.27 -1.10 22.20
C LEU A 171 8.53 -0.29 22.56
N LEU A 172 8.83 -0.13 23.86
CA LEU A 172 10.06 0.52 24.30
C LEU A 172 11.31 -0.34 24.04
N LYS A 173 11.20 -1.67 24.08
CA LYS A 173 12.31 -2.57 23.73
C LYS A 173 12.64 -2.53 22.23
N SER A 174 11.66 -2.45 21.34
CA SER A 174 11.93 -2.33 19.89
C SER A 174 12.62 -0.99 19.55
N LEU A 175 12.27 0.08 20.25
CA LEU A 175 13.01 1.36 20.21
C LEU A 175 14.43 1.23 20.77
N HIS A 176 14.63 0.51 21.88
CA HIS A 176 15.96 0.33 22.49
C HIS A 176 16.90 -0.49 21.59
N VAL A 177 16.41 -1.54 20.94
CA VAL A 177 17.18 -2.37 20.00
C VAL A 177 17.66 -1.56 18.79
N SER A 178 16.87 -0.58 18.34
CA SER A 178 17.29 0.31 17.23
C SER A 178 18.38 1.31 17.64
N LEU A 179 18.46 1.69 18.93
CA LEU A 179 19.45 2.64 19.45
C LEU A 179 20.79 1.99 19.81
N GLU A 180 20.81 0.71 20.20
CA GLU A 180 22.05 0.00 20.56
C GLU A 180 22.83 -0.55 19.33
N GLY A 181 22.22 -0.55 18.14
CA GLY A 181 22.84 -1.01 16.90
C GLY A 181 23.94 -0.11 16.31
N THR A 182 24.13 1.11 16.84
CA THR A 182 25.17 2.05 16.41
C THR A 182 26.41 2.08 17.33
N GLY A 183 26.50 1.17 18.29
CA GLY A 183 27.64 1.07 19.22
C GLY A 183 28.85 0.34 18.65
N GLU A 184 29.40 0.76 17.50
CA GLU A 184 30.79 0.39 17.20
C GLU A 184 31.71 1.10 18.19
N ARG A 185 32.23 0.31 19.13
CA ARG A 185 33.33 0.67 20.04
C ARG A 185 34.55 1.09 19.21
N GLY A 186 34.63 2.37 18.88
CA GLY A 186 35.86 3.04 18.50
C GLY A 186 36.72 3.25 19.76
N THR A 187 37.81 2.51 19.82
CA THR A 187 38.87 2.59 20.83
C THR A 187 39.33 4.03 21.06
N THR A 188 39.29 4.46 22.32
CA THR A 188 40.01 5.63 22.83
C THR A 188 41.51 5.45 22.66
N ALA A 189 42.14 6.20 21.74
CA ALA A 189 43.50 6.70 21.87
C ALA A 189 43.89 7.58 20.66
N GLU A 190 44.39 8.77 20.99
CA GLU A 190 45.29 9.63 20.22
C GLU A 190 44.76 10.69 19.23
N ALA A 191 45.26 11.91 19.49
CA ALA A 191 45.54 13.02 18.57
C ALA A 191 44.32 13.89 18.19
N VAL A 192 44.30 15.23 18.30
CA VAL A 192 45.36 16.24 18.25
C VAL A 192 44.92 17.46 19.06
N GLN A 193 45.81 17.92 19.92
CA GLN A 193 45.85 19.27 20.49
C GLN A 193 46.37 20.24 19.42
N ASN A 194 45.58 21.26 19.05
CA ASN A 194 45.93 22.52 18.36
C ASN A 194 44.61 23.13 17.81
N ARG A 195 44.25 24.42 17.89
CA ARG A 195 44.93 25.68 18.23
C ARG A 195 43.83 26.77 18.22
N ALA A 196 43.73 27.62 19.25
CA ALA A 196 43.07 28.93 19.16
C ALA A 196 43.36 29.79 20.40
N VAL A 197 44.47 30.54 20.40
CA VAL A 197 44.56 31.90 20.96
C VAL A 197 45.72 32.61 20.23
N GLY A 198 45.44 33.75 19.61
CA GLY A 198 46.43 34.65 18.99
C GLY A 198 46.22 34.88 17.51
#